data_AF-A0A2S7SSA1-F1
#
_entry.id   AF-A0A2S7SSA1-F1
#
_cell.length_a   1.000
_cell.length_b   1.000
_cell.length_c   1.000
_cell.angle_alpha   90.00
_cell.angle_beta   90.00
_cell.angle_gamma   90.00
#
_symmetry.space_group_name_H-M   'P 1'
#
loop_
_entity.id
_entity.type
_entity.pdbx_description
1 polymer ?
#
loop_
_entity_poly.entity_id
_entity_poly.type
_entity_poly.pdbx_seq_one_letter_code
_entity_poly.pdbx_strand_id
1 'polypeptide(L)'
;MMSKKIILFLMAMITCIAYAGQRSKVRYEFPANMPDAVKQEYIKQCDKGLALYDINCSGCHNTPAGKRSVIPDFSQDQLIGYELRVKNPKHESSIPETTVTAEELGLIMTFLTYKKKNE
;
A
#
# COMPACT_ATOMS: atom_id res chain seq x y z
N MET A 1 40.26 20.24 10.89
CA MET A 1 39.97 19.12 11.81
C MET A 1 38.49 19.11 12.16
N MET A 2 37.77 18.07 11.71
CA MET A 2 36.56 17.51 12.33
C MET A 2 36.24 17.85 13.79
N SER A 3 35.27 18.69 14.17
CA SER A 3 34.89 18.76 15.60
C SER A 3 34.27 17.42 16.02
N LYS A 4 34.73 16.83 17.13
CA LYS A 4 34.22 15.55 17.64
C LYS A 4 32.69 15.56 17.83
N LYS A 5 32.10 16.72 18.10
CA LYS A 5 30.64 16.93 18.21
C LYS A 5 29.92 16.81 16.85
N ILE A 6 30.54 17.27 15.77
CA ILE A 6 30.00 17.16 14.40
C ILE A 6 30.03 15.70 13.93
N ILE A 7 31.09 14.96 14.28
CA ILE A 7 31.22 13.53 13.96
C ILE A 7 30.14 12.72 14.70
N LEU A 8 29.91 13.00 15.99
CA LEU A 8 28.84 12.37 16.78
C LEU A 8 27.44 12.68 16.23
N PHE A 9 27.19 13.93 15.83
CA PHE A 9 25.92 14.33 15.25
C PHE A 9 25.65 13.64 13.89
N LEU A 10 26.67 13.54 13.04
CA LEU A 10 26.56 12.83 11.76
C LEU A 10 26.31 11.32 11.95
N MET A 11 26.97 10.67 12.92
CA MET A 11 26.69 9.26 13.23
C MET A 11 25.27 9.04 13.73
N ALA A 12 24.75 9.92 14.59
CA ALA A 12 23.37 9.84 15.09
C ALA A 12 22.32 10.00 13.97
N MET A 13 22.56 10.92 13.04
CA MET A 13 21.71 11.10 11.85
C MET A 13 21.70 9.85 10.94
N ILE A 14 22.86 9.23 10.71
CA ILE A 14 22.97 8.01 9.89
C ILE A 14 22.18 6.85 10.52
N THR A 15 22.22 6.71 11.85
CA THR A 15 21.45 5.67 12.55
C THR A 15 19.94 5.89 12.49
N CYS A 16 19.45 7.13 12.54
CA CYS A 16 18.01 7.40 12.44
C CYS A 16 17.43 7.08 11.07
N ILE A 17 18.19 7.26 9.98
CA ILE A 17 17.73 6.97 8.61
C ILE A 17 17.60 5.45 8.39
N ALA A 18 18.46 4.63 8.99
CA ALA A 18 18.44 3.18 8.83
C ALA A 18 17.19 2.51 9.42
N TYR A 19 16.61 3.06 10.48
CA TYR A 19 15.43 2.48 11.15
C TYR A 19 14.09 2.85 10.48
N ALA A 20 14.04 3.90 9.66
CA ALA A 20 12.79 4.35 9.03
C ALA A 20 12.31 3.42 7.89
N GLY A 21 13.18 2.58 7.34
CA GLY A 21 12.88 1.74 6.16
C GLY A 21 12.46 0.29 6.45
N GLN A 22 12.42 -0.13 7.72
CA GLN A 22 12.29 -1.56 8.06
C GLN A 22 10.82 -2.01 8.18
N ARG A 23 10.00 -1.80 7.13
CA ARG A 23 8.66 -2.41 7.02
C ARG A 23 8.79 -3.77 6.33
N SER A 24 8.02 -4.77 6.80
CA SER A 24 7.98 -6.08 6.14
C SER A 24 7.50 -5.91 4.70
N LYS A 25 8.31 -6.38 3.74
CA LYS A 25 7.96 -6.32 2.32
C LYS A 25 6.68 -7.11 2.08
N VAL A 26 5.64 -6.44 1.59
CA VAL A 26 4.37 -7.08 1.21
C VAL A 26 4.65 -8.06 0.08
N ARG A 27 4.03 -9.24 0.12
CA ARG A 27 4.16 -10.28 -0.90
C ARG A 27 2.90 -10.34 -1.74
N TYR A 28 3.06 -10.76 -2.99
CA TYR A 28 1.98 -10.91 -3.94
C TYR A 28 1.79 -12.37 -4.32
N GLU A 29 0.54 -12.76 -4.54
CA GLU A 29 0.14 -14.09 -4.98
C GLU A 29 -0.62 -13.95 -6.29
N PHE A 30 -0.06 -14.49 -7.38
CA PHE A 30 -0.62 -14.41 -8.72
C PHE A 30 -1.11 -15.79 -9.19
N PRO A 31 -2.08 -15.86 -10.12
CA PRO A 31 -2.52 -17.10 -10.74
C PRO A 31 -1.35 -17.88 -11.36
N ALA A 32 -1.36 -19.20 -11.22
CA ALA A 32 -0.28 -20.07 -11.69
C ALA A 32 -0.06 -19.97 -13.22
N ASN A 33 -1.10 -19.65 -13.98
CA ASN A 33 -1.08 -19.52 -15.43
C ASN A 33 -0.69 -18.12 -15.94
N MET A 34 -0.37 -17.16 -15.06
CA MET A 34 0.08 -15.84 -15.49
C MET A 34 1.53 -15.91 -16.03
N PRO A 35 1.80 -15.46 -17.27
CA PRO A 35 3.16 -15.44 -17.82
C PRO A 35 4.09 -14.56 -16.99
N ASP A 36 5.37 -14.92 -16.89
CA ASP A 36 6.30 -14.20 -16.02
C ASP A 36 6.49 -12.73 -16.40
N ALA A 37 6.52 -12.43 -17.71
CA ALA A 37 6.57 -11.04 -18.19
C ALA A 37 5.38 -10.21 -17.69
N VAL A 38 4.18 -10.82 -17.64
CA VAL A 38 2.96 -10.18 -17.14
C VAL A 38 3.03 -10.02 -15.62
N LYS A 39 3.48 -11.05 -14.89
CA LYS A 39 3.69 -10.95 -13.43
C LYS A 39 4.59 -9.77 -13.07
N GLN A 40 5.69 -9.58 -13.78
CA GLN A 40 6.61 -8.46 -13.52
C GLN A 40 5.94 -7.09 -13.68
N GLU A 41 5.03 -6.94 -14.65
CA GLU A 41 4.29 -5.69 -14.80
C GLU A 41 3.24 -5.51 -13.69
N TYR A 42 2.52 -6.58 -13.32
CA TYR A 42 1.59 -6.54 -12.21
C TYR A 42 2.26 -6.27 -10.86
N ILE A 43 3.50 -6.73 -10.65
CA ILE A 43 4.28 -6.40 -9.45
C ILE A 43 4.48 -4.88 -9.37
N LYS A 44 4.88 -4.21 -10.47
CA LYS A 44 5.05 -2.75 -10.48
C LYS A 44 3.74 -2.03 -10.19
N GLN A 45 2.63 -2.53 -10.72
CA GLN A 45 1.30 -1.96 -10.45
C GLN A 45 0.90 -2.14 -8.98
N CYS A 46 1.18 -3.31 -8.40
CA CYS A 46 0.92 -3.59 -6.99
C CYS A 46 1.80 -2.72 -6.07
N ASP A 47 3.06 -2.48 -6.43
CA ASP A 47 3.96 -1.60 -5.68
C ASP A 47 3.43 -0.16 -5.66
N LYS A 48 2.98 0.35 -6.83
CA LYS A 48 2.33 1.68 -6.92
C LYS A 48 1.01 1.72 -6.13
N GLY A 49 0.19 0.69 -6.25
CA GLY A 49 -1.08 0.57 -5.54
C GLY A 49 -0.89 0.53 -4.02
N LEU A 50 0.14 -0.15 -3.52
CA LEU A 50 0.50 -0.15 -2.11
C LEU A 50 0.87 1.25 -1.63
N ALA A 51 1.69 1.98 -2.38
CA ALA A 51 2.06 3.35 -2.02
C ALA A 51 0.82 4.26 -1.94
N LEU A 52 -0.07 4.17 -2.93
CA LEU A 52 -1.33 4.93 -2.95
C LEU A 52 -2.26 4.54 -1.80
N TYR A 53 -2.36 3.25 -1.48
CA TYR A 53 -3.13 2.75 -0.33
C TYR A 53 -2.56 3.28 0.99
N ASP A 54 -1.24 3.26 1.14
CA ASP A 54 -0.57 3.77 2.34
C ASP A 54 -0.88 5.25 2.57
N ILE A 55 -0.86 6.06 1.51
CA ILE A 55 -1.16 7.50 1.56
C ILE A 55 -2.64 7.76 1.87
N ASN A 56 -3.54 7.05 1.20
CA ASN A 56 -4.96 7.46 1.15
C ASN A 56 -5.90 6.62 2.01
N CYS A 57 -5.54 5.37 2.31
CA CYS A 57 -6.49 4.39 2.87
C CYS A 57 -6.03 3.81 4.22
N SER A 58 -4.72 3.71 4.44
CA SER A 58 -4.14 2.96 5.55
C SER A 58 -4.54 3.49 6.94
N GLY A 59 -4.74 4.81 7.06
CA GLY A 59 -5.12 5.45 8.33
C GLY A 59 -6.45 4.99 8.89
N CYS A 60 -7.40 4.64 8.02
CA CYS A 60 -8.74 4.19 8.42
C CYS A 60 -8.90 2.66 8.32
N HIS A 61 -8.24 2.02 7.34
CA HIS A 61 -8.50 0.62 7.03
C HIS A 61 -7.50 -0.35 7.67
N ASN A 62 -6.31 0.08 8.06
CA ASN A 62 -5.41 -0.85 8.72
C ASN A 62 -5.97 -1.27 10.08
N THR A 63 -5.90 -2.58 10.35
CA THR A 63 -6.33 -3.13 11.63
C THR A 63 -5.12 -3.24 12.57
N PRO A 64 -5.25 -2.86 13.85
CA PRO A 64 -4.20 -3.09 14.84
C PRO A 64 -3.96 -4.60 15.05
N ALA A 65 -2.71 -5.05 14.93
CA ALA A 65 -2.29 -6.41 15.25
C ALA A 65 -1.04 -6.36 16.15
N GLY A 66 -1.28 -6.22 17.46
CA GLY A 66 -0.24 -6.04 18.45
C GLY A 66 0.51 -4.70 18.25
N LYS A 67 1.84 -4.76 18.09
CA LYS A 67 2.69 -3.56 17.88
C LYS A 67 2.71 -3.07 16.43
N ARG A 68 2.00 -3.72 15.51
CA ARG A 68 2.00 -3.40 14.08
C ARG A 68 0.58 -3.18 13.59
N SER A 69 0.45 -2.44 12.50
CA SER A 69 -0.78 -2.31 11.74
C SER A 69 -0.75 -3.28 10.56
N VAL A 70 -1.88 -3.94 10.30
CA VAL A 70 -2.03 -4.94 9.24
C VAL A 70 -3.02 -4.45 8.22
N ILE A 71 -2.67 -4.63 6.95
CA ILE A 71 -3.56 -4.36 5.82
C ILE A 71 -4.61 -5.48 5.78
N PRO A 72 -5.91 -5.17 5.89
CA PRO A 72 -6.95 -6.18 5.95
C PRO A 72 -7.06 -6.98 4.65
N ASP A 73 -7.60 -8.18 4.78
CA ASP A 73 -7.87 -9.06 3.64
C ASP A 73 -9.29 -8.80 3.11
N PHE A 74 -9.38 -8.04 2.02
CA PHE A 74 -10.66 -7.81 1.36
C PHE A 74 -11.10 -9.04 0.56
N SER A 75 -12.40 -9.34 0.57
CA SER A 75 -13.01 -10.29 -0.36
C SER A 75 -13.17 -9.68 -1.74
N GLN A 76 -13.29 -10.52 -2.78
CA GLN A 76 -13.51 -10.02 -4.14
C GLN A 76 -14.80 -9.19 -4.25
N ASP A 77 -15.86 -9.60 -3.56
CA ASP A 77 -17.14 -8.87 -3.55
C ASP A 77 -17.02 -7.49 -2.89
N GLN A 78 -16.24 -7.40 -1.80
CA GLN A 78 -15.93 -6.13 -1.16
C GLN A 78 -15.20 -5.20 -2.13
N LEU A 79 -14.25 -5.75 -2.89
CA LEU A 79 -13.49 -5.00 -3.89
C LEU A 79 -14.38 -4.53 -5.05
N ILE A 80 -15.21 -5.39 -5.62
CA ILE A 80 -16.18 -5.04 -6.67
C ILE A 80 -17.12 -3.92 -6.19
N GLY A 81 -17.57 -3.99 -4.93
CA GLY A 81 -18.39 -2.94 -4.33
C GLY A 81 -17.73 -1.56 -4.34
N TYR A 82 -16.41 -1.47 -4.17
CA TYR A 82 -15.69 -0.20 -4.27
C TYR A 82 -15.65 0.33 -5.71
N GLU A 83 -15.38 -0.54 -6.68
CA GLU A 83 -15.35 -0.17 -8.08
C GLU A 83 -16.72 0.36 -8.57
N LEU A 84 -17.81 -0.30 -8.16
CA LEU A 84 -19.17 0.11 -8.53
C LEU A 84 -19.59 1.45 -7.91
N ARG A 85 -19.16 1.73 -6.68
CA ARG A 85 -19.48 3.00 -6.01
C ARG A 85 -18.80 4.19 -6.68
N VAL A 86 -17.54 4.06 -7.09
CA VAL A 86 -16.78 5.14 -7.75
C VAL A 86 -17.24 5.37 -9.19
N LYS A 87 -17.71 4.33 -9.89
CA LYS A 87 -18.24 4.47 -11.25
C LYS A 87 -19.68 5.00 -11.30
N ASN A 88 -20.37 5.12 -10.16
CA ASN A 88 -21.77 5.58 -10.12
C ASN A 88 -21.88 7.05 -9.68
N PRO A 89 -22.16 7.99 -10.60
CA PRO A 89 -22.20 9.44 -10.31
C PRO A 89 -23.28 9.83 -9.29
N LYS A 90 -24.26 8.96 -9.00
CA LYS A 90 -25.26 9.20 -7.94
C LYS A 90 -24.77 8.93 -6.52
N HIS A 91 -23.55 8.42 -6.34
CA HIS A 91 -22.96 8.10 -5.02
C HIS A 91 -21.77 8.98 -4.64
N GLU A 92 -21.45 10.02 -5.42
CA GLU A 92 -20.39 10.99 -5.10
C GLU A 92 -20.64 11.74 -3.77
N SER A 93 -21.90 11.92 -3.36
CA SER A 93 -22.26 12.80 -2.25
C SER A 93 -22.06 12.21 -0.84
N SER A 94 -21.70 10.93 -0.71
CA SER A 94 -21.57 10.26 0.60
C SER A 94 -20.25 9.51 0.82
N ILE A 95 -19.34 9.55 -0.15
CA ILE A 95 -17.96 9.08 0.05
C ILE A 95 -17.18 10.29 0.60
N PRO A 96 -16.61 10.23 1.82
CA PRO A 96 -15.62 11.24 2.19
C PRO A 96 -14.54 11.19 1.12
N GLU A 97 -14.34 12.28 0.38
CA GLU A 97 -13.43 12.38 -0.77
C GLU A 97 -12.10 11.68 -0.48
N THR A 98 -12.01 10.39 -0.80
CA THR A 98 -10.72 9.77 -0.97
C THR A 98 -10.24 10.36 -2.26
N THR A 99 -9.21 11.20 -2.15
CA THR A 99 -8.60 12.07 -3.17
C THR A 99 -7.90 11.29 -4.29
N VAL A 100 -8.36 10.06 -4.54
CA VAL A 100 -7.81 9.13 -5.51
C VAL A 100 -8.67 9.17 -6.77
N THR A 101 -8.01 9.38 -7.90
CA THR A 101 -8.61 9.26 -9.22
C THR A 101 -9.04 7.81 -9.49
N ALA A 102 -9.88 7.60 -10.51
CA ALA A 102 -10.28 6.26 -10.92
C ALA A 102 -9.08 5.36 -11.29
N GLU A 103 -8.02 5.94 -11.87
CA GLU A 103 -6.79 5.25 -12.23
C GLU A 103 -5.99 4.83 -11.00
N GLU A 104 -5.81 5.74 -10.04
CA GLU A 104 -5.15 5.46 -8.76
C GLU A 104 -5.91 4.40 -7.97
N LEU A 105 -7.24 4.49 -7.95
CA LEU A 105 -8.07 3.45 -7.37
C LEU A 105 -7.85 2.11 -8.08
N GLY A 106 -7.81 2.07 -9.41
CA GLY A 106 -7.51 0.83 -10.15
C GLY A 106 -6.19 0.17 -9.72
N LEU A 107 -5.16 0.98 -9.45
CA LEU A 107 -3.87 0.49 -8.92
C LEU A 107 -4.00 -0.04 -7.49
N ILE A 108 -4.70 0.68 -6.60
CA ILE A 108 -5.00 0.22 -5.23
C ILE A 108 -5.76 -1.11 -5.26
N MET A 109 -6.77 -1.24 -6.12
CA MET A 109 -7.57 -2.45 -6.26
C MET A 109 -6.73 -3.62 -6.78
N THR A 110 -5.85 -3.38 -7.74
CA THR A 110 -4.89 -4.37 -8.25
C THR A 110 -3.98 -4.87 -7.12
N PHE A 111 -3.45 -3.95 -6.32
CA PHE A 111 -2.67 -4.27 -5.12
C PHE A 111 -3.47 -5.14 -4.14
N LEU A 112 -4.67 -4.73 -3.75
CA LEU A 112 -5.48 -5.44 -2.75
C LEU A 112 -5.94 -6.83 -3.24
N THR A 113 -6.12 -6.99 -4.55
CA THR A 113 -6.48 -8.27 -5.18
C THR A 113 -5.35 -9.28 -5.04
N TYR A 114 -4.11 -8.88 -5.36
CA TYR A 114 -2.96 -9.79 -5.38
C TYR A 114 -2.14 -9.80 -4.09
N LYS A 115 -2.46 -8.96 -3.09
CA LYS A 115 -1.83 -9.02 -1.77
C LYS A 115 -1.98 -10.43 -1.22
N LYS A 116 -0.86 -11.08 -0.89
CA LYS A 116 -0.87 -12.35 -0.15
C LYS A 116 -1.68 -12.16 1.13
N LYS A 117 -2.63 -13.06 1.38
CA LYS A 117 -3.49 -13.00 2.57
C LYS A 117 -2.64 -13.08 3.85
N ASN A 118 -3.14 -12.46 4.92
CA ASN A 118 -2.46 -12.51 6.20
C ASN A 118 -2.51 -13.96 6.72
N GLU A 119 -1.40 -14.43 7.31
CA GLU A 119 -1.27 -15.78 7.90
C GLU A 119 -1.79 -15.80 9.35
#